data_AF-A0A1E8PPQ6-F1
#
_entry.id   AF-A0A1E8PPQ6-F1
#
_cell.length_a   1.000
_cell.length_b   1.000
_cell.length_c   1.000
_cell.angle_alpha   90.00
_cell.angle_beta   90.00
_cell.angle_gamma   90.00
#
_symmetry.space_group_name_H-M   'P 1'
#
loop_
_entity.id
_entity.type
_entity.pdbx_description
1 polymer ?
#
loop_
_entity_poly.entity_id
_entity_poly.type
_entity_poly.pdbx_seq_one_letter_code
_entity_poly.pdbx_strand_id
1 'polypeptide(L)'
;MLAQQTALAQLCTKVFLYWGIEQARHVSLTPHGDALRRLQGMGPRKAAKLLRQTERLYDRVVLGPDTLPAHLRSASGEMSPHWRRGHFRMQAHGPRLSLRKVMFISPTIVRADRLTSDELP
;
A
#
# COMPACT_ATOMS: atom_id res chain seq x y z
N MET A 1 6.38 24.49 13.40
CA MET A 1 5.95 24.59 11.99
C MET A 1 6.94 23.93 11.03
N LEU A 2 8.24 24.29 11.04
CA LEU A 2 9.26 23.71 10.15
C LEU A 2 9.39 22.18 10.25
N ALA A 3 9.42 21.62 11.47
CA ALA A 3 9.55 20.18 11.68
C ALA A 3 8.40 19.36 11.07
N GLN A 4 7.17 19.89 11.12
CA GLN A 4 5.99 19.26 10.54
C GLN A 4 6.03 19.29 9.01
N GLN A 5 6.51 20.39 8.43
CA GLN A 5 6.72 20.51 6.97
C GLN A 5 7.78 19.51 6.49
N THR A 6 8.89 19.37 7.22
CA THR A 6 9.94 18.39 6.91
C THR A 6 9.42 16.96 6.99
N ALA A 7 8.65 16.61 8.02
CA ALA A 7 8.05 15.29 8.15
C ALA A 7 7.08 14.96 7.01
N LEU A 8 6.25 15.93 6.60
CA LEU A 8 5.35 15.78 5.46
C LEU A 8 6.13 15.60 4.16
N ALA A 9 7.15 16.42 3.92
CA ALA A 9 8.00 16.31 2.73
C ALA A 9 8.70 14.93 2.66
N GLN A 10 9.21 14.43 3.79
CA GLN A 10 9.79 13.08 3.88
C GLN A 10 8.78 11.99 3.56
N LEU A 11 7.54 12.11 4.06
CA LEU A 11 6.46 11.16 3.75
C LEU A 11 6.13 11.18 2.25
N CYS A 12 5.88 12.35 1.68
CA CYS A 12 5.58 12.51 0.26
C CYS A 12 6.72 11.96 -0.61
N THR A 13 7.97 12.24 -0.23
CA THR A 13 9.15 11.73 -0.93
C THR A 13 9.17 10.21 -0.95
N LYS A 14 8.93 9.55 0.19
CA LYS A 14 8.86 8.08 0.27
C LYS A 14 7.73 7.51 -0.61
N VAL A 15 6.57 8.17 -0.61
CA VAL A 15 5.41 7.76 -1.40
C VAL A 15 5.70 7.87 -2.89
N PHE A 16 6.20 9.02 -3.37
CA PHE A 16 6.52 9.21 -4.78
C PHE A 16 7.67 8.32 -5.25
N LEU A 17 8.69 8.15 -4.42
CA LEU A 17 9.79 7.24 -4.70
C LEU A 17 9.30 5.80 -4.80
N TYR A 18 8.35 5.36 -3.96
CA TYR A 18 7.76 4.03 -4.06
C TYR A 18 6.92 3.89 -5.33
N TRP A 19 6.06 4.87 -5.62
CA TRP A 19 5.22 4.89 -6.82
C TRP A 19 6.02 4.78 -8.12
N GLY A 20 7.19 5.43 -8.20
CA GLY A 20 8.03 5.43 -9.38
C GLY A 20 8.81 4.14 -9.66
N ILE A 21 8.69 3.12 -8.81
CA ILE A 21 9.36 1.83 -9.01
C ILE A 21 8.51 0.94 -9.90
N GLU A 22 9.14 0.23 -10.82
CA GLU A 22 8.45 -0.70 -11.73
C GLU A 22 7.66 -1.79 -11.00
N GLN A 23 8.16 -2.29 -9.86
CA GLN A 23 7.50 -3.29 -9.03
C GLN A 23 6.53 -2.70 -7.98
N ALA A 24 6.18 -1.41 -8.08
CA ALA A 24 5.28 -0.75 -7.14
C ALA A 24 3.87 -1.31 -7.23
N ARG A 25 3.41 -1.97 -6.17
CA ARG A 25 2.02 -2.47 -6.09
C ARG A 25 1.09 -1.30 -5.82
N HIS A 26 0.14 -1.08 -6.72
CA HIS A 26 -0.88 -0.04 -6.54
C HIS A 26 -2.23 -0.52 -7.06
N VAL A 27 -3.30 -0.14 -6.35
CA VAL A 27 -4.68 -0.43 -6.72
C VAL A 27 -5.45 0.87 -6.73
N SER A 28 -5.96 1.25 -7.90
CA SER A 28 -6.87 2.38 -8.05
C SER A 28 -8.26 1.98 -7.57
N LEU A 29 -8.74 2.62 -6.52
CA LEU A 29 -10.10 2.46 -6.04
C LEU A 29 -10.89 3.71 -6.44
N THR A 30 -12.07 3.49 -7.01
CA THR A 30 -13.01 4.57 -7.37
C THR A 30 -14.32 4.55 -6.57
N PRO A 31 -14.31 4.52 -5.21
CA PRO A 31 -15.55 4.38 -4.44
C PRO A 31 -16.54 5.52 -4.66
N HIS A 32 -16.06 6.74 -4.92
CA HIS A 32 -16.91 7.89 -5.17
C HIS A 32 -17.55 7.79 -6.55
N GLY A 33 -16.76 7.52 -7.59
CA GLY A 33 -17.29 7.28 -8.95
C GLY A 33 -18.27 6.10 -9.00
N ASP A 34 -17.99 5.02 -8.27
CA ASP A 34 -18.87 3.85 -8.17
C ASP A 34 -20.20 4.20 -7.48
N ALA A 35 -20.16 4.99 -6.42
CA ALA A 35 -21.34 5.46 -5.71
C ALA A 35 -22.21 6.38 -6.59
N LEU A 36 -21.58 7.29 -7.35
CA LEU A 36 -22.29 8.12 -8.34
C LEU A 36 -22.97 7.29 -9.43
N ARG A 37 -22.29 6.26 -9.96
CA ARG A 37 -22.90 5.34 -10.94
C ARG A 37 -24.11 4.60 -10.37
N ARG A 38 -24.04 4.18 -9.10
CA ARG A 38 -25.18 3.53 -8.41
C ARG A 38 -26.37 4.48 -8.20
N LEU A 39 -26.14 5.79 -8.14
CA LEU A 39 -27.20 6.79 -7.97
C LEU A 39 -28.04 6.98 -9.24
N GLN A 40 -27.48 6.75 -10.44
CA GLN A 40 -28.17 6.99 -11.71
C GLN A 40 -29.42 6.11 -11.95
N GLY A 41 -29.63 5.07 -11.13
CA GLY A 41 -30.78 4.16 -11.25
C GLY A 41 -31.71 4.10 -10.02
N MET A 42 -31.56 4.99 -9.03
CA MET A 42 -32.33 4.90 -7.78
C MET A 42 -33.42 5.97 -7.63
N GLY A 43 -34.56 5.56 -7.06
CA GLY A 43 -35.65 6.46 -6.71
C GLY A 43 -35.27 7.55 -5.69
N PRO A 44 -35.99 8.69 -5.67
CA PRO A 44 -35.52 9.96 -5.09
C PRO A 44 -35.18 9.89 -3.59
N ARG A 45 -35.91 9.09 -2.81
CA ARG A 45 -35.70 8.95 -1.36
C ARG A 45 -34.43 8.13 -1.01
N LYS A 46 -34.12 7.11 -1.80
CA LYS A 46 -32.88 6.32 -1.65
C LYS A 46 -31.68 7.09 -2.18
N ALA A 47 -31.86 7.84 -3.26
CA ALA A 47 -30.84 8.72 -3.82
C ALA A 47 -30.35 9.77 -2.81
N ALA A 48 -31.26 10.47 -2.12
CA ALA A 48 -30.89 11.50 -1.14
C ALA A 48 -30.02 10.98 0.03
N LYS A 49 -30.30 9.75 0.51
CA LYS A 49 -29.52 9.12 1.59
C LYS A 49 -28.12 8.72 1.12
N LEU A 50 -28.01 8.14 -0.07
CA LEU A 50 -26.74 7.72 -0.64
C LEU A 50 -25.89 8.92 -1.08
N LEU A 51 -26.50 10.03 -1.53
CA LEU A 51 -25.79 11.26 -1.87
C LEU A 51 -24.98 11.80 -0.68
N ARG A 52 -25.62 11.88 0.50
CA ARG A 52 -24.96 12.27 1.77
C ARG A 52 -23.82 11.33 2.17
N GLN A 53 -23.93 10.04 1.82
CA GLN A 53 -22.86 9.07 2.07
C GLN A 53 -21.72 9.21 1.05
N THR A 54 -22.06 9.57 -0.18
CA THR A 54 -21.13 9.74 -1.31
C THR A 54 -20.22 10.94 -1.10
N GLU A 55 -20.71 12.05 -0.52
CA GLU A 55 -19.91 13.24 -0.18
C GLU A 55 -18.68 12.95 0.70
N ARG A 56 -18.70 11.85 1.47
CA ARG A 56 -17.58 11.44 2.33
C ARG A 56 -16.58 10.52 1.62
N LEU A 57 -16.93 10.02 0.43
CA LEU A 57 -16.10 9.12 -0.35
C LEU A 57 -15.21 9.93 -1.29
N TYR A 58 -13.98 9.46 -1.49
CA TYR A 58 -13.08 9.97 -2.50
C TYR A 58 -12.40 8.81 -3.20
N ASP A 59 -12.13 9.00 -4.48
CA ASP A 59 -11.34 8.08 -5.27
C ASP A 59 -9.89 8.16 -4.82
N ARG A 60 -9.24 7.01 -4.68
CA ARG A 60 -7.93 6.91 -4.06
C ARG A 60 -7.12 5.81 -4.68
N VAL A 61 -5.80 5.99 -4.72
CA VAL A 61 -4.90 4.91 -5.06
C VAL A 61 -4.30 4.34 -3.79
N VAL A 62 -4.50 3.04 -3.59
CA VAL A 62 -3.93 2.30 -2.47
C VAL A 62 -2.59 1.75 -2.92
N LEU A 63 -1.52 2.20 -2.26
CA LEU A 63 -0.17 1.71 -2.47
C LEU A 63 0.08 0.53 -1.53
N GLY A 64 0.45 -0.62 -2.10
CA GLY A 64 0.84 -1.83 -1.40
C GLY A 64 -0.29 -2.49 -0.59
N PRO A 65 -0.88 -3.59 -1.08
CA PRO A 65 -1.60 -4.52 -0.21
C PRO A 65 -0.64 -5.62 0.25
N ASP A 66 0.07 -5.41 1.37
CA ASP A 66 0.93 -6.44 1.97
C ASP A 66 0.30 -7.00 3.26
N THR A 67 -0.98 -7.31 3.22
CA THR A 67 -1.62 -8.08 4.29
C THR A 67 -1.69 -9.53 3.88
N LEU A 68 -0.92 -10.39 4.56
CA LEU A 68 -1.19 -11.82 4.52
C LEU A 68 -2.59 -12.09 5.08
N PRO A 69 -3.35 -13.00 4.46
CA PRO A 69 -4.61 -13.48 5.01
C PRO A 69 -4.51 -13.79 6.51
N ALA A 70 -5.54 -13.39 7.27
CA ALA A 70 -5.49 -13.47 8.73
C ALA A 70 -5.33 -14.90 9.26
N HIS A 71 -5.77 -15.92 8.50
CA HIS A 71 -5.67 -17.33 8.87
C HIS A 71 -4.24 -17.89 8.82
N LEU A 72 -3.30 -17.20 8.17
CA LEU A 72 -1.88 -17.57 8.10
C LEU A 72 -1.07 -17.08 9.30
N ARG A 73 -1.68 -16.27 10.17
CA ARG A 73 -1.06 -15.83 11.42
C ARG A 73 -1.14 -16.99 12.42
N SER A 74 -0.03 -17.68 12.63
CA SER A 74 0.10 -18.85 13.52
C SER A 74 -0.60 -18.67 14.86
N ALA A 75 -1.34 -19.69 15.28
CA ALA A 75 -1.90 -19.86 16.62
C ALA A 75 -0.93 -20.57 17.60
N SER A 76 0.18 -21.13 17.10
CA SER A 76 1.19 -21.84 17.89
C SER A 76 2.48 -21.03 18.04
N GLY A 77 3.26 -21.30 19.11
CA GLY A 77 4.45 -20.54 19.54
C GLY A 77 5.66 -20.51 18.59
N GLU A 78 5.47 -20.84 17.32
CA GLU A 78 6.48 -20.71 16.26
C GLU A 78 6.26 -19.46 15.42
N MET A 79 7.33 -18.98 14.77
CA MET A 79 7.30 -17.77 13.93
C MET A 79 6.39 -17.96 12.71
N SER A 80 5.30 -17.20 12.66
CA SER A 80 4.31 -17.22 11.57
C SER A 80 4.86 -16.61 10.27
N PRO A 81 4.34 -17.04 9.11
CA PRO A 81 4.54 -16.33 7.85
C PRO A 81 4.11 -14.88 7.99
N HIS A 82 5.01 -13.96 7.63
CA HIS A 82 4.72 -12.55 7.62
C HIS A 82 5.52 -11.81 6.55
N TRP A 83 4.97 -10.69 6.10
CA TRP A 83 5.70 -9.75 5.26
C TRP A 83 6.75 -9.02 6.09
N ARG A 84 8.01 -9.18 5.70
CA ARG A 84 9.04 -8.20 6.05
C ARG A 84 8.86 -7.00 5.15
N ARG A 85 8.59 -5.85 5.75
CA ARG A 85 8.29 -4.59 5.04
C ARG A 85 9.44 -4.21 4.10
N GLY A 86 9.08 -3.81 2.89
CA GLY A 86 10.01 -3.18 1.97
C GLY A 86 10.46 -1.82 2.50
N HIS A 87 11.68 -1.41 2.15
CA HIS A 87 12.23 -0.13 2.59
C HIS A 87 13.27 0.39 1.60
N PHE A 88 13.46 1.72 1.62
CA PHE A 88 14.56 2.35 0.92
C PHE A 88 15.85 2.25 1.72
N ARG A 89 16.93 1.91 1.04
CA ARG A 89 18.27 1.83 1.62
C ARG A 89 19.24 2.66 0.77
N MET A 90 20.06 3.45 1.45
CA MET A 90 21.25 4.06 0.85
C MET A 90 22.35 3.01 0.74
N GLN A 91 22.66 2.56 -0.48
CA GLN A 91 23.71 1.58 -0.74
C GLN A 91 24.98 2.27 -1.23
N ALA A 92 26.11 1.92 -0.61
CA ALA A 92 27.43 2.30 -1.09
C ALA A 92 27.79 1.57 -2.39
N HIS A 93 28.42 2.27 -3.34
CA HIS A 93 28.85 1.71 -4.61
C HIS A 93 30.02 2.52 -5.21
N GLY A 94 30.54 2.10 -6.37
CA GLY A 94 31.64 2.75 -7.08
C GLY A 94 33.03 2.42 -6.52
N PRO A 95 34.10 3.01 -7.09
CA PRO A 95 35.47 2.75 -6.66
C PRO A 95 35.67 3.05 -5.18
N ARG A 96 36.15 2.06 -4.42
CA ARG A 96 36.33 2.14 -2.96
C ARG A 96 35.04 2.50 -2.20
N LEU A 97 33.87 2.14 -2.73
CA LEU A 97 32.57 2.42 -2.10
C LEU A 97 32.33 3.90 -1.79
N SER A 98 32.87 4.80 -2.61
CA SER A 98 32.81 6.25 -2.39
C SER A 98 31.45 6.87 -2.73
N LEU A 99 30.66 6.24 -3.59
CA LEU A 99 29.38 6.76 -4.07
C LEU A 99 28.20 6.16 -3.29
N ARG A 100 27.04 6.82 -3.34
CA ARG A 100 25.79 6.36 -2.71
C ARG A 100 24.66 6.35 -3.71
N LYS A 101 23.88 5.27 -3.75
CA LYS A 101 22.64 5.18 -4.53
C LYS A 101 21.48 4.81 -3.61
N VAL A 102 20.31 5.37 -3.88
CA VAL A 102 19.07 4.95 -3.22
C VAL A 102 18.58 3.69 -3.93
N MET A 103 18.33 2.63 -3.19
CA MET A 103 17.67 1.43 -3.71
C MET A 103 16.44 1.10 -2.90
N PHE A 104 15.43 0.58 -3.58
CA PHE A 104 14.29 -0.05 -2.91
C PHE A 104 14.56 -1.53 -2.69
N ILE A 105 14.37 -1.99 -1.46
CA ILE A 105 14.35 -3.41 -1.13
C ILE A 105 12.89 -3.83 -1.07
N SER A 106 12.49 -4.69 -2.00
CA SER A 106 11.11 -5.16 -2.10
C SER A 106 10.67 -5.92 -0.84
N PRO A 107 9.39 -5.81 -0.45
CA PRO A 107 8.82 -6.65 0.60
C PRO A 107 9.08 -8.13 0.32
N THR A 108 9.40 -8.89 1.37
CA THR A 108 9.68 -10.33 1.24
C THR A 108 8.84 -11.09 2.26
N ILE A 109 8.28 -12.23 1.85
CA ILE A 109 7.63 -13.14 2.79
C ILE A 109 8.71 -13.88 3.57
N VAL A 110 8.68 -13.76 4.89
CA VAL A 110 9.47 -14.57 5.80
C VAL A 110 8.65 -15.82 6.14
N ARG A 111 9.31 -16.98 6.21
CA ARG A 111 8.65 -18.29 6.36
C ARG A 111 7.71 -18.66 5.20
N ALA A 112 8.12 -18.33 3.97
CA ALA A 112 7.37 -18.70 2.76
C ALA A 112 7.24 -20.22 2.56
N ASP A 113 8.10 -21.02 3.19
CA ASP A 113 8.04 -22.49 3.25
C ASP A 113 6.72 -23.05 3.79
N ARG A 114 5.96 -22.23 4.52
CA ARG A 114 4.70 -22.63 5.16
C ARG A 114 3.45 -22.12 4.44
N LEU A 115 3.62 -21.38 3.35
CA LEU A 115 2.50 -21.00 2.51
C LEU A 115 2.21 -22.16 1.57
N THR A 116 0.94 -22.57 1.49
CA THR A 116 0.54 -23.47 0.42
C THR A 116 0.61 -22.71 -0.91
N SER A 117 0.83 -23.41 -2.02
CA SER A 117 1.03 -22.79 -3.34
C SER A 117 -0.15 -21.91 -3.80
N ASP A 118 -1.34 -22.11 -3.25
CA ASP A 118 -2.54 -21.29 -3.51
C ASP A 118 -2.59 -19.96 -2.73
N GLU A 119 -1.65 -19.74 -1.80
CA GLU A 119 -1.63 -18.60 -0.89
C GLU A 119 -0.54 -17.56 -1.21
N LEU A 120 0.24 -17.82 -2.28
CA LEU A 120 1.22 -16.88 -2.80
C LEU A 120 0.55 -15.96 -3.85
N PRO A 121 0.56 -14.63 -3.67
CA PRO A 121 -0.01 -13.66 -4.61
C PRO A 121 0.85 -13.44 -5.86
#